data_AF-A0A9P2XI19-F1
#
_entry.id   AF-A0A9P2XI19-F1
#
_cell.length_a   1.000
_cell.length_b   1.000
_cell.length_c   1.000
_cell.angle_alpha   90.00
_cell.angle_beta   90.00
_cell.angle_gamma   90.00
#
_symmetry.space_group_name_H-M   'P 1'
#
loop_
_entity.id
_entity.type
_entity.pdbx_description
1 polymer ?
#
loop_
_entity_poly.entity_id
_entity_poly.type
_entity_poly.pdbx_seq_one_letter_code
_entity_poly.pdbx_strand_id
1 'polypeptide(L)' 'GSPYAIAPSQQTHVPMIMWFSESWKQHNLAQVNCLSQKTKQKLSQDNLFPSLLSLLDVKTKVVNNKLDMLSQCK' A
#
# COMPACT_ATOMS: atom_id res chain seq x y z
N GLY A 1 -23.22 2.13 11.38
CA GLY A 1 -21.81 2.35 11.73
C GLY A 1 -21.71 3.57 12.63
N SER A 2 -20.73 3.60 13.52
CA SER A 2 -20.47 4.81 14.33
C SER A 2 -19.92 5.94 13.44
N PRO A 3 -20.19 7.23 13.75
CA PRO A 3 -19.50 8.33 13.10
C PRO A 3 -17.98 8.17 13.23
N TYR A 4 -17.23 8.36 12.14
CA TYR A 4 -15.79 8.04 12.09
C TYR A 4 -14.98 8.68 13.24
N ALA A 5 -15.33 9.92 13.62
CA ALA A 5 -14.67 10.67 14.68
C ALA A 5 -14.75 10.01 16.07
N ILE A 6 -15.74 9.14 16.30
CA ILE A 6 -15.93 8.42 17.57
C ILE A 6 -15.91 6.90 17.37
N ALA A 7 -15.45 6.44 16.20
CA ALA A 7 -15.46 5.03 15.87
C ALA A 7 -14.37 4.28 16.64
N PRO A 8 -14.72 3.15 17.30
CA PRO A 8 -13.75 2.35 18.02
C PRO A 8 -12.78 1.67 17.04
N SER A 9 -11.60 1.27 17.52
CA SER A 9 -10.55 0.70 16.67
C SER A 9 -11.01 -0.55 15.91
N GLN A 10 -11.95 -1.33 16.46
CA GLN A 10 -12.54 -2.49 15.79
C GLN A 10 -13.29 -2.14 14.49
N GLN A 11 -13.68 -0.87 14.31
CA GLN A 11 -14.35 -0.38 13.10
C GLN A 11 -13.39 0.37 12.14
N THR A 12 -12.21 0.77 12.60
CA THR A 12 -11.27 1.59 11.80
C THR A 12 -9.93 0.89 11.49
N HIS A 13 -9.53 -0.09 12.31
CA HIS A 13 -8.34 -0.90 12.10
C HIS A 13 -8.69 -2.17 11.34
N VAL A 14 -8.31 -2.22 10.07
CA VAL A 14 -8.66 -3.32 9.15
C VAL A 14 -7.40 -4.06 8.66
N PRO A 15 -7.48 -5.38 8.44
CA PRO A 15 -6.37 -6.12 7.85
C PRO A 15 -6.23 -5.79 6.36
N MET A 16 -4.99 -5.82 5.86
CA MET A 16 -4.67 -5.74 4.44
C MET A 16 -3.60 -6.78 4.11
N ILE A 17 -3.77 -7.52 3.02
CA ILE A 17 -2.83 -8.52 2.53
C ILE A 17 -2.55 -8.25 1.05
N MET A 18 -1.28 -8.31 0.66
CA MET A 18 -0.85 -8.35 -0.73
C MET A 18 -0.18 -9.68 -1.00
N TRP A 19 -0.59 -10.35 -2.07
CA TRP A 19 -0.01 -11.60 -2.52
C TRP A 19 0.56 -11.43 -3.93
N PHE A 20 1.76 -11.96 -4.14
CA PHE A 20 2.48 -11.90 -5.41
C PHE A 20 2.83 -13.30 -5.86
N SER A 21 2.60 -13.61 -7.14
CA SER A 21 3.01 -14.88 -7.74
C SER A 21 4.53 -15.04 -7.72
N GLU A 22 5.02 -16.27 -7.81
CA GLU A 22 6.47 -16.53 -7.86
C GLU A 22 7.14 -15.82 -9.05
N SER A 23 6.51 -15.89 -10.22
CA SER A 23 7.00 -15.20 -11.42
C SER A 23 7.06 -13.69 -11.25
N TRP A 24 6.09 -13.06 -10.57
CA TRP A 24 6.11 -11.62 -10.36
C TRP A 24 7.21 -11.21 -9.38
N LYS A 25 7.39 -11.98 -8.29
CA LYS A 25 8.46 -11.77 -7.31
C LYS A 25 9.85 -11.88 -7.93
N GLN A 26 10.06 -12.81 -8.87
CA GLN A 26 11.34 -12.96 -9.57
C GLN A 26 11.74 -11.71 -10.36
N HIS A 27 10.77 -11.00 -10.94
CA HIS A 27 11.03 -9.78 -11.71
C HIS A 27 10.98 -8.49 -10.87
N ASN A 28 10.38 -8.54 -9.66
CA ASN A 28 10.09 -7.37 -8.83
C ASN A 28 10.51 -7.57 -7.36
N LEU A 29 11.61 -8.29 -7.13
CA LEU A 29 12.04 -8.68 -5.78
C LEU A 29 12.31 -7.47 -4.88
N ALA A 30 12.84 -6.37 -5.44
CA ALA A 30 13.11 -5.14 -4.71
C ALA A 30 11.83 -4.51 -4.15
N GLN A 31 10.77 -4.47 -4.95
CA GLN A 31 9.46 -3.95 -4.57
C GLN A 31 8.85 -4.80 -3.45
N VAL A 32 8.89 -6.13 -3.59
CA VAL A 32 8.37 -7.08 -2.59
C VAL A 32 9.09 -6.94 -1.26
N ASN A 33 10.43 -6.87 -1.29
CA ASN A 33 11.25 -6.73 -0.10
C ASN A 33 10.96 -5.41 0.62
N CYS A 34 10.84 -4.32 -0.13
CA CYS A 34 10.53 -3.03 0.45
C CYS A 34 9.11 -2.99 1.06
N LEU A 35 8.09 -3.49 0.35
CA LEU A 35 6.73 -3.58 0.88
C LEU A 35 6.66 -4.43 2.15
N SER A 36 7.45 -5.51 2.22
CA SER A 36 7.55 -6.35 3.42
C SER A 36 8.05 -5.57 4.65
N GLN A 37 8.96 -4.60 4.45
CA GLN A 37 9.45 -3.71 5.52
C GLN A 37 8.41 -2.66 5.95
N LYS A 38 7.43 -2.33 5.09
CA LYS A 38 6.35 -1.37 5.38
C LYS A 38 5.23 -1.95 6.24
N THR A 39 5.16 -3.27 6.42
CA THR A 39 4.10 -3.97 7.17
C THR A 39 3.90 -3.49 8.60
N LYS A 40 4.94 -2.91 9.23
CA LYS A 40 4.89 -2.37 10.60
C LYS A 40 4.56 -0.88 10.66
N GLN A 41 4.43 -0.20 9.52
CA GLN A 41 4.14 1.23 9.47
C GLN A 41 2.63 1.48 9.58
N LYS A 42 2.26 2.64 10.12
CA LYS A 42 0.86 3.08 10.12
C LYS A 42 0.45 3.44 8.69
N LEU A 43 -0.45 2.64 8.14
CA LEU A 43 -0.99 2.80 6.79
C LEU A 43 -2.51 2.92 6.85
N SER A 44 -3.10 3.39 5.76
CA SER A 44 -4.54 3.51 5.59
C SER A 44 -4.96 3.14 4.17
N GLN A 45 -6.27 3.16 3.89
CA GLN A 45 -6.80 2.93 2.55
C GLN A 45 -6.36 4.01 1.54
N ASP A 46 -5.97 5.20 2.00
CA ASP A 46 -5.43 6.27 1.15
C ASP A 46 -4.14 5.86 0.43
N ASN A 47 -3.41 4.88 0.99
CA ASN A 47 -2.19 4.35 0.39
C ASN A 47 -2.46 3.39 -0.78
N LEU A 48 -3.67 2.84 -0.91
CA LEU A 48 -3.96 1.76 -1.86
C LEU A 48 -3.88 2.23 -3.32
N PHE A 49 -4.60 3.31 -3.64
CA PHE A 49 -4.68 3.83 -5.01
C PHE A 49 -3.31 4.16 -5.63
N PRO A 50 -2.48 5.02 -5.02
CA PRO A 50 -1.19 5.36 -5.60
C PRO A 50 -0.23 4.17 -5.65
N SER A 51 -0.26 3.28 -4.65
CA SER A 51 0.60 2.09 -4.64
C SER A 51 0.25 1.09 -5.73
N LEU A 52 -1.04 0.90 -6.04
CA LEU A 52 -1.47 0.01 -7.11
C LEU A 52 -1.00 0.54 -8.48
N LEU A 53 -1.05 1.85 -8.69
CA LEU A 53 -0.56 2.45 -9.93
C LEU A 53 0.96 2.25 -10.08
N SER A 54 1.73 2.42 -9.01
CA SER A 54 3.18 2.16 -9.02
C SER A 54 3.51 0.68 -9.26
N LEU A 55 2.74 -0.26 -8.68
CA LEU A 55 2.91 -1.71 -8.94
C LEU A 55 2.66 -2.10 -10.40
N LEU A 56 1.81 -1.35 -11.09
CA LEU A 56 1.42 -1.58 -12.48
C LEU A 56 2.16 -0.68 -13.48
N ASP A 57 3.16 0.08 -13.01
CA ASP A 57 3.95 1.05 -13.79
C ASP A 57 3.09 2.11 -14.53
N VAL A 58 2.00 2.54 -13.91
CA VAL A 58 1.09 3.54 -14.48
C VAL A 58 1.51 4.95 -14.05
N LYS A 59 1.83 5.80 -15.02
CA LYS A 59 2.19 7.22 -14.79
C LYS A 59 0.99 8.13 -15.01
N THR A 60 0.63 8.92 -14.00
CA THR A 60 -0.47 9.88 -14.09
C THR A 60 -0.24 11.11 -13.20
N LYS A 61 -0.84 12.23 -13.56
CA LYS A 61 -0.69 13.52 -12.85
C LYS A 61 -1.50 13.60 -11.55
N VAL A 62 -2.46 12.69 -11.35
CA VAL A 62 -3.38 12.72 -10.20
C VAL A 62 -2.87 11.95 -8.98
N VAL A 63 -1.65 11.38 -9.05
CA VAL A 63 -1.08 10.59 -7.96
C VAL A 63 -0.39 11.48 -6.94
N ASN A 64 -0.67 11.21 -5.65
CA ASN A 64 0.10 11.76 -4.54
C ASN A 64 1.19 10.75 -4.11
N ASN A 65 2.44 11.00 -4.52
CA ASN A 65 3.57 10.13 -4.23
C ASN A 65 3.84 9.94 -2.72
N LYS A 66 3.37 10.83 -1.84
CA LYS A 66 3.54 10.66 -0.38
C LYS A 66 2.71 9.51 0.18
N LEU A 67 1.66 9.10 -0.53
CA LEU A 67 0.77 8.00 -0.15
C LEU A 67 1.16 6.68 -0.82
N ASP A 68 2.06 6.72 -1.81
CA ASP A 68 2.57 5.52 -2.45
C ASP A 68 3.52 4.76 -1.51
N MET A 69 3.17 3.52 -1.17
CA MET A 69 3.98 2.62 -0.35
C MET A 69 5.32 2.27 -1.02
N LEU A 70 5.40 2.38 -2.35
CA LEU A 70 6.59 2.12 -3.16
C LEU A 70 7.46 3.36 -3.40
N SER A 71 6.99 4.55 -3.04
CA SER A 71 7.74 5.80 -3.29
C SER A 71 9.11 5.85 -2.62
N GLN A 72 9.29 5.13 -1.51
CA GLN A 72 10.55 5.02 -0.78
C GLN A 72 11.32 3.72 -1.09
N CYS A 73 10.78 2.89 -1.99
CA CYS A 73 11.36 1.66 -2.46
C CYS A 73 12.18 1.97 -3.72
N LYS A 74 13.35 2.57 -3.53
CA LYS A 74 14.34 2.75 -4.59
C LYS A 74 15.22 1.53 -4.72
#